data_AF-R7D0P1-F1
#
_entry.id   AF-R7D0P1-F1
#
_cell.length_a   1.000
_cell.length_b   1.000
_cell.length_c   1.000
_cell.angle_alpha   90.00
_cell.angle_beta   90.00
_cell.angle_gamma   90.00
#
_symmetry.space_group_name_H-M   'P 1'
#
loop_
_entity.id
_entity.type
_entity.pdbx_description
1 polymer ?
#
loop_
_entity_poly.entity_id
_entity_poly.type
_entity_poly.pdbx_seq_one_letter_code
_entity_poly.pdbx_strand_id
1 'polypeptide(L)' 'MVSEEEFLAKLPEIAANAETDACTPENPRETKAADFEKILKACYYDTDIDF' A
#
# COMPACT_ATOMS: atom_id res chain seq x y z
N MET A 1 -15.60 -2.18 -9.31
CA MET A 1 -14.88 -2.47 -8.05
C MET A 1 -13.80 -3.50 -8.36
N VAL A 2 -12.64 -3.40 -7.71
CA VAL A 2 -11.60 -4.45 -7.75
C VAL A 2 -12.08 -5.60 -6.85
N SER A 3 -11.91 -6.86 -7.26
CA SER A 3 -12.27 -8.00 -6.41
C SER A 3 -11.22 -8.19 -5.31
N GLU A 4 -11.63 -8.81 -4.19
CA GLU A 4 -10.70 -9.04 -3.07
C GLU A 4 -9.58 -10.00 -3.46
N GLU A 5 -9.91 -11.03 -4.25
CA GLU A 5 -8.93 -11.97 -4.80
C GLU A 5 -7.88 -11.26 -5.65
N GLU A 6 -8.30 -10.38 -6.58
CA GLU A 6 -7.38 -9.63 -7.42
C GLU A 6 -6.55 -8.63 -6.59
N PHE A 7 -7.19 -7.94 -5.64
CA PHE A 7 -6.53 -7.01 -4.74
C PHE A 7 -5.42 -7.70 -3.93
N LEU A 8 -5.75 -8.78 -3.23
CA LEU A 8 -4.80 -9.52 -2.39
C LEU A 8 -3.68 -10.17 -3.21
N ALA A 9 -3.98 -10.65 -4.43
CA ALA A 9 -2.97 -11.22 -5.32
C ALA A 9 -1.94 -10.19 -5.78
N LYS A 10 -2.37 -8.95 -6.06
CA LYS A 10 -1.49 -7.86 -6.56
C LYS A 10 -0.88 -7.00 -5.46
N LEU A 11 -1.43 -7.04 -4.24
CA LEU A 11 -1.03 -6.19 -3.12
C LEU A 11 0.50 -6.18 -2.87
N PRO A 12 1.21 -7.33 -2.81
CA PRO A 12 2.65 -7.33 -2.52
C PRO A 12 3.47 -6.65 -3.62
N GLU A 13 3.12 -6.87 -4.88
CA GLU A 13 3.81 -6.27 -6.03
C GLU A 13 3.56 -4.76 -6.09
N ILE A 14 2.33 -4.31 -5.88
CA ILE A 14 1.98 -2.89 -5.84
C ILE A 14 2.73 -2.19 -4.70
N ALA A 15 2.77 -2.80 -3.51
CA ALA A 15 3.46 -2.24 -2.36
C ALA A 15 4.98 -2.13 -2.56
N ALA A 16 5.61 -3.15 -3.16
CA ALA A 16 7.03 -3.11 -3.52
C ALA A 16 7.32 -2.02 -4.57
N ASN A 17 6.48 -1.91 -5.60
CA ASN A 17 6.61 -0.88 -6.62
C ASN A 17 6.45 0.52 -6.01
N ALA A 18 5.49 0.70 -5.10
CA ALA A 18 5.27 1.96 -4.40
C ALA A 18 6.48 2.38 -3.55
N GLU A 19 7.14 1.46 -2.84
CA GLU A 19 8.38 1.77 -2.10
C GLU A 19 9.48 2.34 -3.02
N THR A 20 9.59 1.81 -4.24
CA THR A 20 10.61 2.21 -5.21
C THR A 20 10.21 3.37 -6.12
N ASP A 21 8.99 3.90 -5.98
CA ASP A 21 8.52 5.01 -6.79
C ASP A 21 9.38 6.25 -6.54
N ALA A 22 9.71 6.97 -7.61
CA ALA A 22 10.53 8.18 -7.53
C ALA A 22 9.91 9.28 -6.65
N CYS A 23 8.59 9.23 -6.42
CA CYS A 23 7.87 10.17 -5.56
C CYS A 23 7.94 9.80 -4.07
N THR A 24 8.18 8.53 -3.73
CA THR A 24 8.17 8.05 -2.33
C THR A 24 9.19 8.76 -1.43
N PRO A 25 10.42 9.09 -1.89
CA PRO A 25 11.36 9.89 -1.11
C PRO A 25 10.89 11.32 -0.79
N GLU A 26 9.90 11.86 -1.51
CA GLU A 26 9.34 13.19 -1.24
C GLU A 26 8.33 13.18 -0.08
N ASN A 27 7.85 12.00 0.33
CA ASN A 27 6.93 11.87 1.45
C ASN A 27 7.68 12.12 2.78
N PRO A 28 7.19 13.01 3.67
CA PRO A 28 7.89 13.38 4.90
C PRO A 28 8.02 12.24 5.91
N ARG A 29 7.23 11.17 5.72
CA ARG A 29 7.32 9.92 6.47
C ARG A 29 8.00 8.88 5.59
N GLU A 30 9.07 8.28 6.07
CA GLU A 30 9.65 7.08 5.45
C GLU A 30 8.63 5.94 5.48
N THR A 31 8.40 5.33 4.32
CA THR A 31 7.40 4.28 4.13
C THR A 31 8.06 3.10 3.44
N LYS A 32 7.86 1.89 3.95
CA LYS A 32 8.33 0.63 3.32
C LYS A 32 7.16 -0.10 2.67
N ALA A 33 7.44 -1.13 1.87
CA ALA A 33 6.41 -1.97 1.25
C ALA A 33 5.37 -2.46 2.28
N ALA A 34 5.80 -2.88 3.48
CA ALA A 34 4.88 -3.31 4.53
C ALA A 34 3.91 -2.22 5.01
N ASP A 35 4.32 -0.95 5.00
CA ASP A 35 3.46 0.18 5.34
C ASP A 35 2.46 0.47 4.22
N PHE A 36 2.91 0.39 2.96
CA PHE A 36 2.00 0.48 1.80
C PHE A 36 0.97 -0.65 1.80
N GLU A 37 1.33 -1.87 2.18
CA GLU A 37 0.35 -2.95 2.33
C GLU A 37 -0.73 -2.63 3.37
N LYS A 38 -0.34 -2.04 4.52
CA LYS A 38 -1.29 -1.60 5.54
C LYS A 38 -2.21 -0.50 5.00
N ILE A 39 -1.65 0.52 4.35
CA ILE A 39 -2.40 1.63 3.74
C ILE A 39 -3.42 1.11 2.75
N LEU A 40 -2.97 0.29 1.80
CA LEU A 40 -3.81 -0.22 0.72
C LEU A 40 -4.93 -1.12 1.28
N LYS A 41 -4.65 -1.94 2.30
CA LYS A 41 -5.69 -2.73 3.00
C LYS A 41 -6.69 -1.84 3.72
N ALA A 42 -6.21 -0.83 4.45
CA ALA A 42 -7.07 0.12 5.14
C ALA A 42 -8.02 0.84 4.16
N CYS A 43 -7.50 1.26 3.00
CA CYS A 43 -8.31 1.83 1.93
C CYS A 43 -9.30 0.83 1.31
N TYR A 44 -8.90 -0.43 1.10
CA TYR A 44 -9.75 -1.45 0.48
C TYR A 44 -10.93 -1.87 1.39
N TYR A 45 -10.67 -2.01 2.69
CA TYR A 45 -11.66 -2.45 3.69
C TYR A 45 -12.37 -1.30 4.42
N ASP A 46 -12.05 -0.05 4.08
CA ASP A 46 -12.59 1.16 4.74
C ASP A 46 -12.38 1.14 6.25
N THR A 47 -11.15 0.86 6.68
CA THR A 47 -10.76 0.83 8.10
C THR A 47 -9.77 1.95 8.41
N ASP A 48 -9.74 2.37 9.67
CA ASP A 48 -8.69 3.25 10.17
C ASP A 48 -7.31 2.60 10.03
N ILE A 49 -6.27 3.45 9.96
CA ILE A 49 -4.87 3.02 9.93
C ILE A 49 -4.08 3.62 11.08
N ASP A 50 -3.29 2.78 11.73
CA ASP A 50 -2.23 3.17 12.66
C ASP A 50 -0.86 2.91 12.02
N PHE A 51 0.16 3.60 12.53
CA PHE A 51 1.52 3.46 12.01
C PHE A 51 2.60 3.81 13.03
#